data_AF-A0AAU3NHT7-F1
#
_entry.id   AF-A0AAU3NHT7-F1
#
_cell.length_a   1.000
_cell.length_b   1.000
_cell.length_c   1.000
_cell.angle_alpha   90.00
_cell.angle_beta   90.00
_cell.angle_gamma   90.00
#
_symmetry.space_group_name_H-M   'P 1'
#
loop_
_entity.id
_entity.type
_entity.pdbx_description
1 polymer ?
#
loop_
_entity_poly.entity_id
_entity_poly.type
_entity_poly.pdbx_seq_one_letter_code
_entity_poly.pdbx_strand_id
1 'polypeptide(L)'
;MYIFPAFGNCGIRSAEHFSKATVGAWVNKMLKTKVKRGSKIKYMSPETLRGLHGLLSSILKEAVITEPPLRDHNPCDLTRLPSSDDRGVGDDESSDDMEFMTPDEVAGLVACLSRPDDRMLVRTAYGSGMRCREIIALAARHARNPRPGEYDLRVTQAWKRVPREEWYLGPPKTRAGRRTVEITAGLWQELCDFGLAGCLPARVPVVQAPDPGRATGVHPRPR
;
A
#
# COMPACT_ATOMS: atom_id res chain seq x y z
N MET A 1 -7.87 -4.45 -17.53
CA MET A 1 -8.29 -5.60 -16.69
C MET A 1 -7.64 -6.85 -17.29
N TYR A 2 -6.80 -7.57 -16.55
CA TYR A 2 -5.89 -8.59 -17.12
C TYR A 2 -6.43 -10.04 -17.11
N ILE A 3 -7.52 -10.27 -16.39
CA ILE A 3 -8.24 -11.56 -16.36
C ILE A 3 -9.19 -11.68 -17.56
N PHE A 4 -9.79 -10.56 -17.97
CA PHE A 4 -10.83 -10.49 -19.00
C PHE A 4 -10.41 -10.83 -20.45
N PRO A 5 -9.14 -10.69 -20.90
CA PRO A 5 -8.78 -11.16 -22.23
C PRO A 5 -8.44 -12.66 -22.31
N ALA A 6 -8.29 -13.36 -21.17
CA ALA A 6 -7.90 -14.78 -21.15
C ALA A 6 -9.08 -15.73 -20.88
N PHE A 7 -10.04 -15.33 -20.06
CA PHE A 7 -11.15 -16.18 -19.63
C PHE A 7 -12.54 -15.54 -19.84
N GLY A 8 -12.61 -14.43 -20.59
CA GLY A 8 -13.77 -13.52 -20.60
C GLY A 8 -15.14 -14.17 -20.85
N ASN A 9 -15.26 -15.01 -21.87
CA ASN A 9 -16.52 -15.70 -22.21
C ASN A 9 -16.51 -17.19 -21.84
N CYS A 10 -15.49 -17.65 -21.12
CA CYS A 10 -15.34 -19.05 -20.77
C CYS A 10 -16.32 -19.43 -19.67
N GLY A 11 -17.14 -20.45 -19.89
CA GLY A 11 -18.03 -20.96 -18.87
C GLY A 11 -17.26 -21.52 -17.67
N ILE A 12 -17.64 -21.10 -16.46
CA ILE A 12 -17.05 -21.58 -15.19
C ILE A 12 -17.35 -23.06 -14.90
N ARG A 13 -17.90 -23.83 -15.84
CA ARG A 13 -17.99 -25.29 -15.76
C ARG A 13 -17.06 -26.01 -16.73
N SER A 14 -16.54 -25.31 -17.73
CA SER A 14 -15.76 -25.90 -18.82
C SER A 14 -14.39 -26.33 -18.31
N ALA A 15 -14.14 -27.64 -18.28
CA ALA A 15 -12.84 -28.20 -17.93
C ALA A 15 -11.76 -27.87 -18.97
N GLU A 16 -12.13 -27.66 -20.23
CA GLU A 16 -11.20 -27.27 -21.30
C GLU A 16 -10.66 -25.85 -21.08
N HIS A 17 -11.55 -24.89 -20.81
CA HIS A 17 -11.16 -23.51 -20.59
C HIS A 17 -10.48 -23.29 -19.23
N PHE A 18 -10.90 -24.03 -18.21
CA PHE A 18 -10.37 -23.93 -16.86
C PHE A 18 -9.72 -25.27 -16.47
N SER A 19 -8.56 -25.53 -17.07
CA SER A 19 -7.65 -26.64 -16.74
C SER A 19 -6.33 -26.12 -16.18
N LYS A 20 -5.56 -27.00 -15.53
CA LYS A 20 -4.17 -26.68 -15.11
C LYS A 20 -3.30 -26.22 -16.29
N ALA A 21 -3.48 -26.81 -17.47
CA ALA A 21 -2.72 -26.44 -18.66
C ALA A 21 -3.05 -25.01 -19.11
N THR A 22 -4.35 -24.65 -19.15
CA THR A 22 -4.79 -23.31 -19.55
C THR A 22 -4.39 -22.25 -18.53
N VAL A 23 -4.49 -22.55 -17.23
CA VAL A 23 -4.01 -21.65 -16.17
C VAL A 23 -2.50 -21.45 -16.25
N GLY A 24 -1.73 -22.53 -16.44
CA GLY A 24 -0.28 -22.45 -16.61
C GLY A 24 0.14 -21.64 -17.85
N ALA A 25 -0.53 -21.86 -18.99
CA ALA A 25 -0.32 -21.08 -20.21
C ALA A 25 -0.64 -19.59 -19.99
N TRP A 26 -1.72 -19.29 -19.27
CA TRP A 26 -2.07 -17.92 -18.89
C TRP A 26 -1.01 -17.28 -17.99
N VAL A 27 -0.55 -17.96 -16.94
CA VAL A 27 0.52 -17.48 -16.05
C VAL A 27 1.80 -17.14 -16.85
N ASN A 28 2.21 -18.02 -17.76
CA ASN A 28 3.37 -17.81 -18.64
C ASN A 28 3.18 -16.61 -19.59
N LYS A 29 1.96 -16.42 -20.12
CA LYS A 29 1.62 -15.25 -20.94
C LYS A 29 1.67 -13.97 -20.11
N MET A 30 1.13 -13.98 -18.90
CA MET A 30 1.12 -12.81 -18.01
C MET A 30 2.53 -12.39 -17.59
N LEU A 31 3.41 -13.36 -17.33
CA LEU A 31 4.83 -13.12 -17.09
C LEU A 31 5.52 -12.31 -18.21
N LYS A 32 5.17 -12.60 -19.47
CA LYS A 32 5.71 -11.91 -20.66
C LYS A 32 4.94 -10.65 -21.03
N THR A 33 3.86 -10.33 -20.31
CA THR A 33 3.04 -9.16 -20.59
C THR A 33 3.69 -7.89 -20.03
N LYS A 34 3.84 -6.88 -20.89
CA LYS A 34 4.30 -5.55 -20.50
C LYS A 34 3.13 -4.71 -19.99
N VAL A 35 3.31 -4.07 -18.85
CA VAL A 35 2.34 -3.19 -18.18
C VAL A 35 2.96 -1.82 -17.94
N LYS A 36 2.13 -0.78 -18.05
CA LYS A 36 2.54 0.58 -17.70
C LYS A 36 2.54 0.74 -16.17
N ARG A 37 3.70 1.02 -15.58
CA ARG A 37 3.89 1.31 -14.15
C ARG A 37 4.50 2.70 -14.02
N GLY A 38 3.66 3.70 -13.73
CA GLY A 38 4.05 5.10 -13.76
C GLY A 38 4.39 5.54 -15.20
N SER A 39 5.58 6.12 -15.38
CA SER A 39 6.10 6.54 -16.69
C SER A 39 6.76 5.41 -17.50
N LYS A 40 7.11 4.28 -16.86
CA LYS A 40 7.84 3.18 -17.50
C LYS A 40 6.91 2.05 -17.94
N ILE A 41 7.28 1.36 -19.00
CA ILE A 41 6.66 0.09 -19.43
C ILE A 41 7.58 -1.04 -18.99
N LYS A 42 7.09 -1.93 -18.12
CA LYS A 42 7.87 -3.05 -17.55
C LYS A 42 7.10 -4.37 -17.70
N TYR A 43 7.78 -5.50 -17.62
CA TYR A 43 7.09 -6.78 -17.45
C TYR A 43 6.26 -6.79 -16.17
N MET A 44 5.10 -7.45 -16.19
CA MET A 44 4.23 -7.60 -15.01
C MET A 44 5.03 -8.17 -13.84
N SER A 45 4.93 -7.59 -12.63
CA SER A 45 5.66 -8.13 -11.49
C SER A 45 5.06 -9.47 -11.02
N PRO A 46 5.87 -10.39 -10.46
CA PRO A 46 5.37 -11.61 -9.84
C PRO A 46 4.29 -11.35 -8.79
N GLU A 47 4.39 -10.26 -8.02
CA GLU A 47 3.38 -9.85 -7.04
C GLU A 47 2.03 -9.51 -7.70
N THR A 48 2.05 -8.76 -8.81
CA THR A 48 0.82 -8.45 -9.55
C THR A 48 0.17 -9.73 -10.08
N LEU A 49 0.98 -10.66 -10.60
CA LEU A 49 0.49 -11.93 -11.10
C LEU A 49 -0.09 -12.81 -9.98
N ARG A 50 0.55 -12.85 -8.81
CA ARG A 50 -0.01 -13.52 -7.61
C ARG A 50 -1.37 -12.95 -7.23
N GLY A 51 -1.54 -11.63 -7.26
CA GLY A 51 -2.82 -10.98 -7.00
C GLY A 51 -3.91 -11.39 -8.00
N LEU A 52 -3.59 -11.40 -9.30
CA LEU A 52 -4.53 -11.83 -10.35
C LEU A 52 -4.88 -13.31 -10.23
N HIS A 53 -3.89 -14.18 -10.00
CA HIS A 53 -4.10 -15.61 -9.81
C HIS A 53 -4.93 -15.89 -8.56
N GLY A 54 -4.66 -15.20 -7.45
CA GLY A 54 -5.44 -15.31 -6.22
C GLY A 54 -6.91 -14.97 -6.43
N LEU A 55 -7.21 -13.90 -7.19
CA LEU A 55 -8.59 -13.54 -7.53
C LEU A 55 -9.28 -14.64 -8.36
N LEU A 56 -8.61 -15.15 -9.40
CA LEU A 56 -9.14 -16.25 -10.22
C LEU A 56 -9.39 -17.52 -9.39
N SER A 57 -8.41 -17.88 -8.55
CA SER A 57 -8.51 -19.04 -7.66
C SER A 57 -9.68 -18.91 -6.69
N SER A 58 -9.94 -17.73 -6.13
CA SER A 58 -11.09 -17.51 -5.26
C SER A 58 -12.42 -17.68 -6.00
N ILE A 59 -12.54 -17.15 -7.22
CA ILE A 59 -13.75 -17.31 -8.05
C ILE A 59 -14.01 -18.79 -8.35
N LEU A 60 -12.97 -19.54 -8.71
CA LEU A 60 -13.10 -20.97 -9.02
C LEU A 60 -13.36 -21.81 -7.76
N LYS A 61 -12.84 -21.39 -6.60
CA LYS A 61 -13.14 -22.03 -5.32
C LYS A 61 -14.62 -21.89 -4.95
N GLU A 62 -15.22 -20.71 -5.11
CA GLU A 62 -16.67 -20.52 -4.90
C GLU A 62 -17.50 -21.45 -5.79
N ALA A 63 -17.08 -21.64 -7.05
CA ALA A 63 -17.74 -22.56 -7.97
C ALA A 63 -17.64 -24.04 -7.56
N VAL A 64 -16.65 -24.40 -6.75
CA VAL A 64 -16.50 -25.76 -6.19
C VAL A 64 -17.36 -25.94 -4.93
N ILE A 65 -17.45 -24.94 -4.06
CA ILE A 65 -18.13 -25.06 -2.75
C ILE A 65 -19.62 -24.72 -2.77
N THR A 66 -20.12 -24.09 -3.83
CA THR A 66 -21.54 -23.77 -3.98
C THR A 66 -22.40 -25.03 -4.09
N GLU A 67 -23.69 -24.94 -3.73
CA GLU A 67 -24.63 -26.07 -3.73
C GLU A 67 -25.75 -25.82 -4.75
N PRO A 68 -25.89 -26.65 -5.81
CA PRO A 68 -25.00 -27.77 -6.18
C PRO A 68 -23.66 -27.29 -6.77
N PRO A 69 -22.56 -28.05 -6.61
CA PRO A 69 -21.25 -27.69 -7.15
C PRO A 69 -21.30 -27.42 -8.65
N LEU A 70 -20.68 -26.32 -9.07
CA LEU A 70 -20.54 -26.00 -10.50
C LEU A 70 -19.33 -26.71 -11.11
N ARG A 71 -18.36 -27.13 -10.27
CA ARG A 71 -17.16 -27.87 -10.67
C ARG A 71 -16.65 -28.76 -9.55
N ASP A 72 -15.90 -29.80 -9.91
CA ASP A 72 -15.33 -30.75 -8.95
C ASP A 72 -14.04 -30.26 -8.27
N HIS A 73 -13.25 -29.42 -8.94
CA HIS A 73 -11.96 -28.97 -8.43
C HIS A 73 -11.55 -27.58 -8.96
N ASN A 74 -10.62 -26.94 -8.25
CA ASN A 74 -10.04 -25.67 -8.64
C ASN A 74 -8.73 -25.88 -9.43
N PRO A 75 -8.67 -25.54 -10.74
CA PRO A 75 -7.46 -25.73 -11.55
C PRO A 75 -6.30 -24.80 -11.19
N CYS A 76 -6.54 -23.76 -10.37
CA CYS A 76 -5.48 -22.92 -9.82
C CYS A 76 -4.68 -23.63 -8.72
N ASP A 77 -5.21 -24.71 -8.14
CA ASP A 77 -4.54 -25.43 -7.06
C ASP A 77 -3.22 -26.04 -7.55
N LEU A 78 -2.18 -25.90 -6.72
CA LEU A 78 -0.80 -26.36 -6.99
C LEU A 78 -0.14 -25.73 -8.23
N THR A 79 -0.67 -24.60 -8.74
CA THR A 79 0.01 -23.84 -9.80
C THR A 79 1.27 -23.18 -9.23
N ARG A 80 2.45 -23.53 -9.78
CA ARG A 80 3.71 -22.88 -9.42
C ARG A 80 3.72 -21.46 -9.98
N LEU A 81 3.72 -20.48 -9.08
CA LEU A 81 3.83 -19.07 -9.44
C LEU A 81 5.30 -18.63 -9.40
N PRO A 82 5.70 -17.73 -10.30
CA PRO A 82 7.04 -17.18 -10.33
C PRO A 82 7.34 -16.40 -9.03
N SER A 83 8.57 -16.53 -8.56
CA SER A 83 9.16 -15.67 -7.53
C SER A 83 9.89 -14.49 -8.18
N SER A 84 10.34 -13.53 -7.36
CA SER A 84 11.20 -12.45 -7.84
C SER A 84 12.56 -13.00 -8.31
N ASP A 85 13.06 -14.02 -7.61
CA ASP A 85 14.37 -14.65 -7.87
C ASP A 85 14.41 -15.43 -9.20
N ASP A 86 13.27 -15.96 -9.65
CA ASP A 86 13.15 -16.71 -10.92
C ASP A 86 13.39 -15.85 -12.18
N ARG A 87 13.43 -14.51 -12.07
CA ARG A 87 13.61 -13.62 -13.22
C ARG A 87 15.07 -13.34 -13.59
N GLY A 88 16.02 -13.76 -12.75
CA GLY A 88 17.44 -13.42 -12.91
C GLY A 88 17.69 -11.94 -12.66
N VAL A 89 18.85 -11.63 -12.09
CA VAL A 89 19.30 -10.24 -11.88
C VAL A 89 19.54 -9.63 -13.26
N GLY A 90 18.53 -8.96 -13.83
CA GLY A 90 18.76 -8.08 -14.96
C GLY A 90 19.55 -6.86 -14.47
N ASP A 91 20.47 -6.34 -15.29
CA ASP A 91 21.44 -5.27 -14.97
C ASP A 91 20.85 -3.93 -14.43
N ASP A 92 19.54 -3.85 -14.21
CA ASP A 92 18.78 -2.69 -13.76
C ASP A 92 17.87 -3.00 -12.53
N GLU A 93 18.02 -4.19 -11.94
CA GLU A 93 17.35 -4.62 -10.71
C GLU A 93 18.39 -4.66 -9.58
N SER A 94 18.62 -3.52 -8.93
CA SER A 94 19.07 -3.52 -7.54
C SER A 94 18.21 -4.54 -6.80
N SER A 95 18.82 -5.46 -6.04
CA SER A 95 18.07 -6.27 -5.09
C SER A 95 17.18 -5.30 -4.30
N ASP A 96 15.87 -5.43 -4.46
CA ASP A 96 14.84 -4.63 -3.75
C ASP A 96 14.80 -5.09 -2.27
N ASP A 97 15.96 -5.40 -1.70
CA ASP A 97 16.12 -5.74 -0.30
C ASP A 97 15.83 -4.46 0.48
N MET A 98 14.75 -4.51 1.25
CA MET A 98 14.35 -3.39 2.09
C MET A 98 15.39 -3.22 3.20
N GLU A 99 16.26 -2.22 3.05
CA GLU A 99 17.20 -1.82 4.07
C GLU A 99 16.60 -0.75 4.99
N PHE A 100 16.95 -0.82 6.28
CA PHE A 100 16.57 0.20 7.24
C PHE A 100 17.56 1.36 7.18
N MET A 101 17.04 2.58 7.13
CA MET A 101 17.87 3.78 7.26
C MET A 101 18.44 3.88 8.68
N THR A 102 19.70 4.25 8.79
CA THR A 102 20.37 4.61 10.04
C THR A 102 19.83 5.93 10.59
N PRO A 103 19.99 6.20 11.90
CA PRO A 103 19.60 7.48 12.48
C PRO A 103 20.20 8.70 11.76
N ASP A 104 21.44 8.61 11.30
CA ASP A 104 22.15 9.69 10.60
C ASP A 104 21.60 9.93 9.20
N GLU A 105 21.24 8.86 8.48
CA GLU A 105 20.59 8.97 7.16
C GLU A 105 19.20 9.59 7.28
N VAL A 106 18.44 9.25 8.32
CA VAL A 106 17.14 9.89 8.59
C VAL A 106 17.34 11.36 8.93
N ALA A 107 18.34 11.70 9.74
CA ALA A 107 18.66 13.09 10.06
C ALA A 107 19.06 13.89 8.79
N GLY A 108 19.88 13.30 7.92
CA GLY A 108 20.26 13.86 6.63
C GLY A 108 19.05 14.09 5.72
N LEU A 109 18.18 13.08 5.58
CA LEU A 109 16.94 13.19 4.80
C LEU A 109 16.06 14.34 5.31
N VAL A 110 15.87 14.43 6.63
CA VAL A 110 15.06 15.49 7.25
C VAL A 110 15.66 16.88 7.00
N ALA A 111 16.99 17.00 7.04
CA ALA A 111 17.68 18.27 6.76
C ALA A 111 17.45 18.77 5.31
N CYS A 112 17.29 17.85 4.35
CA CYS A 112 17.00 18.18 2.96
C CYS A 112 15.56 18.64 2.71
N LEU A 113 14.62 18.35 3.61
CA LEU A 113 13.23 18.77 3.45
C LEU A 113 13.06 20.25 3.81
N SER A 114 12.38 21.02 2.97
CA SER A 114 12.19 22.46 3.19
C SER A 114 10.99 22.78 4.09
N ARG A 115 9.94 21.94 4.05
CA ARG A 115 8.69 22.18 4.77
C ARG A 115 8.71 21.55 6.17
N PRO A 116 8.32 22.29 7.22
CA PRO A 116 8.20 21.74 8.57
C PRO A 116 7.31 20.50 8.64
N ASP A 117 6.18 20.49 7.93
CA ASP A 117 5.23 19.37 7.90
C ASP A 117 5.88 18.09 7.36
N ASP A 118 6.69 18.20 6.29
CA ASP A 118 7.36 17.07 5.66
C ASP A 118 8.43 16.50 6.61
N ARG A 119 9.15 17.37 7.31
CA ARG A 119 10.11 16.98 8.36
C ARG A 119 9.41 16.22 9.49
N MET A 120 8.28 16.76 9.98
CA MET A 120 7.52 16.13 11.06
C MET A 120 6.93 14.79 10.64
N LEU A 121 6.46 14.66 9.39
CA LEU A 121 5.98 13.41 8.83
C LEU A 121 7.05 12.33 8.84
N VAL A 122 8.27 12.64 8.37
CA VAL A 122 9.38 11.68 8.33
C VAL A 122 9.82 11.28 9.73
N ARG A 123 9.99 12.25 10.64
CA ARG A 123 10.36 11.98 12.04
C ARG A 123 9.32 11.13 12.76
N THR A 124 8.03 11.43 12.56
CA THR A 124 6.94 10.62 13.12
C THR A 124 6.94 9.22 12.53
N ALA A 125 7.16 9.08 11.21
CA ALA A 125 7.21 7.77 10.57
C ALA A 125 8.35 6.91 11.11
N TYR A 126 9.54 7.50 11.26
CA TYR A 126 10.70 6.83 11.84
C TYR A 126 10.48 6.45 13.30
N GLY A 127 10.04 7.39 14.15
CA GLY A 127 9.90 7.17 15.58
C GLY A 127 8.66 6.37 16.01
N SER A 128 7.71 6.11 15.12
CA SER A 128 6.48 5.36 15.44
C SER A 128 6.23 4.11 14.58
N GLY A 129 6.91 3.98 13.43
CA GLY A 129 6.62 2.90 12.46
C GLY A 129 5.18 2.92 11.92
N MET A 130 4.44 4.01 12.11
CA MET A 130 3.08 4.16 11.60
C MET A 130 3.08 4.30 10.07
N ARG A 131 2.00 3.83 9.42
CA ARG A 131 1.85 4.05 7.97
C ARG A 131 1.60 5.52 7.70
N CYS A 132 2.10 6.04 6.58
CA CYS A 132 1.91 7.45 6.20
C CYS A 132 0.43 7.91 6.27
N ARG A 133 -0.51 7.10 5.79
CA ARG A 133 -1.97 7.40 5.87
C ARG A 133 -2.53 7.48 7.29
N GLU A 134 -1.89 6.81 8.24
CA GLU A 134 -2.22 6.84 9.67
C GLU A 134 -1.63 8.11 10.32
N ILE A 135 -0.39 8.47 9.98
CA ILE A 135 0.30 9.66 10.51
C ILE A 135 -0.41 10.94 10.09
N ILE A 136 -0.70 11.11 8.80
CA ILE A 136 -1.38 12.31 8.30
C ILE A 136 -2.85 12.38 8.73
N ALA A 137 -3.37 11.31 9.36
CA ALA A 137 -4.69 11.28 9.99
C ALA A 137 -4.62 11.55 11.49
N LEU A 138 -3.44 11.77 12.08
CA LEU A 138 -3.32 12.13 13.48
C LEU A 138 -3.97 13.50 13.75
N ALA A 139 -4.47 13.62 14.97
CA ALA A 139 -5.11 14.82 15.50
C ALA A 139 -4.73 14.89 16.99
N ALA A 140 -4.89 16.05 17.63
CA ALA A 140 -4.43 16.26 19.00
C ALA A 140 -4.90 15.19 19.99
N ARG A 141 -6.17 14.77 19.90
CA ARG A 141 -6.76 13.70 20.73
C ARG A 141 -6.06 12.34 20.64
N HIS A 142 -5.26 12.11 19.59
CA HIS A 142 -4.55 10.85 19.37
C HIS A 142 -3.18 10.83 20.04
N ALA A 143 -2.59 12.01 20.30
CA ALA A 143 -1.36 12.13 21.07
C ALA A 143 -1.73 12.16 22.56
N ARG A 144 -1.19 11.20 23.34
CA ARG A 144 -1.54 11.03 24.75
C ARG A 144 -0.28 10.94 25.60
N ASN A 145 -0.37 11.49 26.80
CA ASN A 145 0.61 11.33 27.86
C ASN A 145 -0.14 10.73 29.06
N PRO A 146 -0.39 9.41 29.08
CA PRO A 146 -1.24 8.78 30.09
C PRO A 146 -0.64 8.84 31.49
N ARG A 147 0.69 8.88 31.60
CA ARG A 147 1.43 9.02 32.86
C ARG A 147 2.73 9.79 32.62
N PRO A 148 3.27 10.50 33.62
CA PRO A 148 4.56 11.17 33.47
C PRO A 148 5.64 10.23 32.92
N GLY A 149 6.22 10.59 31.77
CA GLY A 149 7.25 9.80 31.08
C GLY A 149 6.73 8.76 30.08
N GLU A 150 5.42 8.53 29.99
CA GLU A 150 4.79 7.67 28.99
C GLU A 150 4.16 8.53 27.89
N TYR A 151 4.51 8.28 26.62
CA TYR A 151 4.02 9.07 25.49
C TYR A 151 3.54 8.15 24.38
N ASP A 152 2.28 8.34 23.95
CA ASP A 152 1.59 7.41 23.07
C ASP A 152 0.91 8.12 21.89
N LEU A 153 0.93 7.47 20.72
CA LEU A 153 0.09 7.77 19.58
C LEU A 153 -0.99 6.69 19.41
N ARG A 154 -2.26 7.08 19.53
CA ARG A 154 -3.40 6.18 19.33
C ARG A 154 -3.84 6.16 17.86
N VAL A 155 -3.59 5.03 17.19
CA VAL A 155 -4.00 4.79 15.80
C VAL A 155 -5.44 4.29 15.75
N THR A 156 -6.37 5.16 15.37
CA THR A 156 -7.81 4.83 15.23
C THR A 156 -8.35 5.09 13.84
N GLN A 157 -7.63 5.89 13.04
CA GLN A 157 -8.07 6.35 11.73
C GLN A 157 -6.90 6.45 10.74
N ALA A 158 -7.22 6.42 9.46
CA ALA A 158 -6.31 6.61 8.36
C ALA A 158 -7.04 7.29 7.19
N TRP A 159 -6.31 8.10 6.42
CA TRP A 159 -6.85 8.70 5.20
C TRP A 159 -7.04 7.66 4.10
N LYS A 160 -8.26 7.60 3.58
CA LYS A 160 -8.66 6.75 2.46
C LYS A 160 -9.00 7.60 1.25
N ARG A 161 -8.81 7.00 0.09
CA ARG A 161 -9.22 7.56 -1.19
C ARG A 161 -9.89 6.45 -1.97
N VAL A 162 -11.12 6.70 -2.40
CA VAL A 162 -11.79 5.85 -3.38
C VAL A 162 -11.59 6.51 -4.76
N PRO A 163 -11.28 5.75 -5.82
CA PRO A 163 -11.15 6.34 -7.15
C PRO A 163 -12.40 7.14 -7.52
N ARG A 164 -12.22 8.39 -7.96
CA ARG A 164 -13.30 9.33 -8.33
C ARG A 164 -14.13 9.88 -7.17
N GLU A 165 -13.75 9.58 -5.94
CA GLU A 165 -14.36 10.16 -4.74
C GLU A 165 -13.35 11.01 -3.99
N GLU A 166 -13.87 11.82 -3.08
CA GLU A 166 -13.08 12.64 -2.18
C GLU A 166 -12.31 11.80 -1.17
N TRP A 167 -11.29 12.43 -0.58
CA TRP A 167 -10.58 11.84 0.54
C TRP A 167 -11.48 11.83 1.76
N TYR A 168 -11.46 10.72 2.51
CA TYR A 168 -12.20 10.62 3.77
C TYR A 168 -11.36 9.92 4.85
N LEU A 169 -11.68 10.22 6.11
CA LEU A 169 -11.12 9.53 7.26
C LEU A 169 -11.92 8.25 7.53
N GLY A 170 -11.23 7.12 7.59
CA GLY A 170 -11.84 5.84 7.92
C GLY A 170 -10.97 5.02 8.86
N PRO A 171 -11.46 3.86 9.34
CA PRO A 171 -10.66 2.98 10.17
C PRO A 171 -9.45 2.43 9.40
N PRO A 172 -8.34 2.06 10.08
CA PRO A 172 -7.23 1.33 9.48
C PRO A 172 -7.69 0.10 8.69
N LYS A 173 -6.84 -0.38 7.77
CA LYS A 173 -7.17 -1.49 6.85
C LYS A 173 -7.73 -2.72 7.57
N THR A 174 -7.23 -3.01 8.77
CA THR A 174 -7.65 -4.16 9.57
C THR A 174 -7.98 -3.74 11.00
N ARG A 175 -8.76 -4.56 11.72
CA ARG A 175 -9.05 -4.34 13.15
C ARG A 175 -7.77 -4.26 13.99
N ALA A 176 -6.81 -5.16 13.72
CA ALA A 176 -5.50 -5.15 14.36
C ALA A 176 -4.68 -3.88 14.06
N GLY A 177 -5.01 -3.15 13.00
CA GLY A 177 -4.40 -1.86 12.71
C GLY A 177 -4.76 -0.76 13.73
N ARG A 178 -5.85 -0.95 14.50
CA ARG A 178 -6.22 -0.05 15.61
C ARG A 178 -5.35 -0.39 16.81
N ARG A 179 -4.41 0.48 17.15
CA ARG A 179 -3.36 0.21 18.15
C ARG A 179 -2.89 1.48 18.83
N THR A 180 -2.15 1.32 19.91
CA THR A 180 -1.39 2.39 20.55
C THR A 180 0.08 2.14 20.25
N VAL A 181 0.81 3.20 19.93
CA VAL A 181 2.25 3.16 19.67
C VAL A 181 2.93 4.08 20.68
N GLU A 182 3.80 3.53 21.50
CA GLU A 182 4.65 4.30 22.40
C GLU A 182 5.74 5.02 21.58
N ILE A 183 6.06 6.26 21.97
CA ILE A 183 7.05 7.11 21.31
C ILE A 183 8.01 7.71 22.34
N THR A 184 9.19 8.13 21.88
CA THR A 184 10.20 8.73 22.75
C THR A 184 9.77 10.13 23.23
N ALA A 185 10.31 10.54 24.38
CA ALA A 185 10.12 11.90 24.90
C ALA A 185 10.55 13.00 23.91
N GLY A 186 11.60 12.74 23.13
CA GLY A 186 12.07 13.65 22.08
C GLY A 186 11.03 13.84 20.97
N LEU A 187 10.48 12.75 20.44
CA LEU A 187 9.43 12.84 19.43
C LEU A 187 8.15 13.47 20.00
N TRP A 188 7.81 13.17 21.26
CA TRP A 188 6.69 13.83 21.95
C TRP A 188 6.85 15.35 21.98
N GLN A 189 8.03 15.83 22.39
CA GLN A 189 8.30 17.27 22.44
C GLN A 189 8.21 17.91 21.05
N GLU A 190 8.77 17.29 20.01
CA GLU A 190 8.64 17.78 18.64
C GLU A 190 7.18 17.87 18.19
N LEU A 191 6.33 16.90 18.55
CA LEU A 191 4.90 16.92 18.25
C LEU A 191 4.14 18.02 19.02
N CYS A 192 4.57 18.33 20.25
CA CYS A 192 4.07 19.46 21.02
C CYS A 192 4.42 20.79 20.33
N ASP A 193 5.69 20.96 19.96
CA ASP A 193 6.21 22.16 19.31
C ASP A 193 5.56 22.39 17.93
N PHE A 194 5.27 21.30 17.22
CA PHE A 194 4.54 21.32 15.95
C PHE A 194 3.05 21.70 16.13
N GLY A 195 2.52 21.69 17.36
CA GLY A 195 1.13 22.03 17.65
C GLY A 195 0.15 20.86 17.49
N LEU A 196 0.64 19.62 17.34
CA LEU A 196 -0.20 18.44 17.35
C LEU A 196 -0.58 18.05 18.79
N ALA A 197 0.37 18.07 19.72
CA ALA A 197 0.15 17.63 21.10
C ALA A 197 0.02 18.83 22.06
N GLY A 198 -1.22 19.31 22.26
CA GLY A 198 -1.66 20.01 23.48
C GLY A 198 -1.00 21.33 23.92
N CYS A 199 0.05 21.83 23.29
CA CYS A 199 0.79 23.01 23.76
C CYS A 199 0.44 24.32 23.03
N LEU A 200 -0.35 24.27 21.94
CA LEU A 200 -0.85 25.44 21.20
C LEU A 200 -2.33 25.24 20.82
N PRO A 201 -3.16 26.30 20.76
CA PRO A 201 -4.54 26.19 20.33
C PRO A 201 -4.61 25.58 18.93
N ALA A 202 -5.29 24.43 18.84
CA ALA A 202 -5.37 23.58 17.65
C ALA A 202 -5.66 24.38 16.38
N ARG A 203 -4.61 24.65 15.61
CA ARG A 203 -4.72 25.13 14.24
C ARG A 203 -3.85 24.23 13.39
N VAL A 204 -4.54 23.39 12.61
CA VAL A 204 -4.05 22.59 11.48
C VAL A 204 -3.62 21.15 11.81
N PRO A 205 -4.12 20.13 11.07
CA PRO A 205 -3.62 18.75 11.14
C PRO A 205 -2.13 18.65 10.76
N VAL A 206 -1.44 17.56 11.19
CA VAL A 206 0.01 17.31 10.94
C VAL A 206 0.42 17.57 9.49
N VAL A 207 -0.47 17.24 8.56
CA VAL A 207 -0.37 17.53 7.14
C VAL A 207 -1.77 17.91 6.67
N GLN A 208 -1.93 19.09 6.05
CA GLN A 208 -3.17 19.41 5.33
C GLN A 208 -3.41 18.36 4.24
N ALA A 209 -4.66 17.93 4.05
CA ALA A 209 -4.99 17.00 2.97
C ALA A 209 -4.34 17.47 1.66
N PRO A 210 -3.73 16.58 0.86
CA PRO A 210 -3.15 16.98 -0.41
C PRO A 210 -4.22 17.68 -1.24
N ASP A 211 -3.97 18.95 -1.55
CA ASP A 211 -4.85 19.76 -2.40
C ASP A 211 -5.09 19.00 -3.72
N PRO A 212 -6.34 18.63 -4.05
CA PRO A 212 -6.65 17.91 -5.27
C PRO A 212 -6.17 18.64 -6.54
N GLY A 213 -5.89 19.95 -6.46
CA GLY A 213 -5.38 20.77 -7.57
C GLY A 213 -3.87 20.71 -7.82
N ARG A 214 -3.05 20.20 -6.89
CA ARG A 214 -1.57 20.27 -7.02
C ARG A 214 -0.90 19.01 -7.58
N ALA A 215 -1.64 17.92 -7.78
CA ALA A 215 -1.11 16.68 -8.35
C ALA A 215 -1.09 16.65 -9.88
N THR A 216 -1.58 17.70 -10.55
CA THR A 216 -1.46 17.89 -12.00
C THR A 216 -0.49 19.01 -12.29
N GLY A 217 0.80 18.73 -12.16
CA GLY A 217 1.84 19.47 -12.85
C GLY A 217 1.73 19.22 -14.36
N VAL A 218 0.68 19.77 -14.98
CA VAL A 218 0.62 19.94 -16.44
C VAL A 218 1.53 21.11 -16.74
N HIS A 219 2.75 20.80 -17.16
CA HIS A 219 3.59 21.76 -17.86
C HIS A 219 2.81 22.24 -19.10
N PRO A 220 2.50 23.53 -19.25
CA PRO A 220 1.91 24.02 -20.48
C PRO A 220 2.96 23.84 -21.59
N ARG A 221 2.64 23.05 -22.62
CA ARG A 221 3.47 23.01 -23.83
C ARG A 221 3.39 24.38 -24.51
N PRO A 222 4.51 24.99 -24.89
CA PRO A 222 4.48 26.20 -25.70
C PRO A 222 3.84 25.88 -27.06
N ARG A 223 3.03 26.83 -27.55
CA ARG A 223 2.47 26.83 -28.90
C ARG A 223 3.56 27.13 -29.92
#